data_AF-A0A942TRX5-F1
#
_entry.id   AF-A0A942TRX5-F1
#
_cell.length_a   1.000
_cell.length_b   1.000
_cell.length_c   1.000
_cell.angle_alpha   90.00
_cell.angle_beta   90.00
_cell.angle_gamma   90.00
#
_symmetry.space_group_name_H-M   'P 1'
#
loop_
_entity.id
_entity.type
_entity.pdbx_description
1 polymer ?
#
loop_
_entity_poly.entity_id
_entity_poly.type
_entity_poly.pdbx_seq_one_letter_code
_entity_poly.pdbx_strand_id
1 'polypeptide(L)'
;MSVTKECSRYDLLYSQFKLDEEYNITNVKSFERIFNFLYKHTNIYYLGFIREDILIQYLEYHRTNQFKDISFIEAVKDVKSFLKYLRNHKQINHHVHIDLSLINSDRWINL
;
A
#
# COMPACT_ATOMS: atom_id res chain seq x y z
N MET A 1 5.23 6.15 -37.89
CA MET A 1 4.31 5.36 -37.04
C MET A 1 5.00 5.17 -35.71
N SER A 2 4.58 5.91 -34.68
CA SER A 2 5.18 5.81 -33.34
C SER A 2 4.75 4.49 -32.72
N VAL A 3 5.72 3.58 -32.51
CA VAL A 3 5.56 2.40 -31.68
C VAL A 3 5.11 2.89 -30.30
N THR A 4 3.85 2.66 -29.95
CA THR A 4 3.35 2.87 -28.59
C THR A 4 4.22 2.02 -27.68
N LYS A 5 5.13 2.67 -26.94
CA LYS A 5 5.97 2.00 -25.95
C LYS A 5 5.01 1.38 -24.93
N GLU A 6 4.86 0.07 -24.95
CA GLU A 6 4.03 -0.63 -23.96
C GLU A 6 4.57 -0.26 -22.58
N CYS A 7 3.77 0.48 -21.80
CA CYS A 7 4.11 0.87 -20.45
C CYS A 7 3.92 -0.37 -19.57
N SER A 8 4.98 -0.82 -18.89
CA SER A 8 4.86 -2.02 -18.05
C SER A 8 3.93 -1.74 -16.87
N ARG A 9 3.31 -2.79 -16.29
CA ARG A 9 2.51 -2.63 -15.07
C ARG A 9 3.32 -2.01 -13.94
N TYR A 10 4.63 -2.32 -13.88
CA TYR A 10 5.56 -1.71 -12.94
C TYR A 10 5.58 -0.19 -13.13
N ASP A 11 5.83 0.29 -14.36
CA ASP A 11 5.94 1.72 -14.66
C ASP A 11 4.63 2.45 -14.38
N LEU A 12 3.49 1.85 -14.77
CA LEU A 12 2.16 2.41 -14.51
C LEU A 12 1.90 2.55 -13.01
N LEU A 13 2.13 1.50 -12.24
CA LEU A 13 1.89 1.52 -10.80
C LEU A 13 2.87 2.47 -10.07
N TYR A 14 4.16 2.39 -10.39
CA TYR A 14 5.21 3.17 -9.74
C TYR A 14 5.06 4.67 -10.02
N SER A 15 4.64 5.06 -11.22
CA SER A 15 4.44 6.48 -11.58
C SER A 15 3.37 7.19 -10.75
N GLN A 16 2.48 6.43 -10.09
CA GLN A 16 1.46 6.95 -9.18
C GLN A 16 1.98 7.13 -7.75
N PHE A 17 3.14 6.57 -7.41
CA PHE A 17 3.87 6.86 -6.17
C PHE A 17 4.71 8.13 -6.37
N LYS A 18 4.05 9.27 -6.52
CA LYS A 18 4.72 10.58 -6.48
C LYS A 18 5.03 10.91 -5.03
N LEU A 19 6.19 10.48 -4.56
CA LEU A 19 6.72 10.93 -3.27
C LEU A 19 7.29 12.33 -3.48
N ASP A 20 6.54 13.35 -3.06
CA ASP A 20 7.07 14.71 -2.98
C ASP A 20 8.25 14.76 -2.00
N GLU A 21 9.14 15.75 -2.15
CA GLU A 21 10.33 15.93 -1.30
C GLU A 21 10.02 16.04 0.21
N GLU A 22 8.77 16.30 0.59
CA GLU A 22 8.30 16.35 1.98
C GLU A 22 8.18 14.98 2.68
N TYR A 23 8.34 13.86 1.96
CA TYR A 23 8.25 12.53 2.59
C TYR A 23 9.59 12.09 3.20
N ASN A 24 9.64 12.01 4.54
CA ASN A 24 10.79 11.48 5.28
C ASN A 24 11.19 10.06 4.86
N ILE A 25 12.47 9.70 5.07
CA ILE A 25 13.08 8.39 4.73
C ILE A 25 12.25 7.18 5.22
N THR A 26 11.64 7.26 6.41
CA THR A 26 10.79 6.19 6.95
C THR A 26 9.55 5.96 6.09
N ASN A 27 9.00 7.01 5.48
CA ASN A 27 7.89 6.89 4.54
C ASN A 27 8.38 6.26 3.23
N VAL A 28 9.59 6.55 2.76
CA VAL A 28 10.12 5.91 1.53
C VAL A 28 10.12 4.38 1.66
N LYS A 29 10.71 3.83 2.74
CA LYS A 29 10.73 2.37 2.97
C LYS A 29 9.35 1.76 3.11
N SER A 30 8.45 2.47 3.80
CA SER A 30 7.06 2.08 3.98
C SER A 30 6.34 1.91 2.63
N PHE A 31 6.51 2.88 1.74
CA PHE A 31 5.88 2.91 0.44
C PHE A 31 6.51 1.92 -0.53
N GLU A 32 7.82 1.73 -0.48
CA GLU A 32 8.50 0.66 -1.23
C GLU A 32 7.95 -0.71 -0.86
N ARG A 33 7.72 -1.00 0.43
CA ARG A 33 7.11 -2.27 0.85
C ARG A 33 5.70 -2.44 0.31
N ILE A 34 4.85 -1.42 0.41
CA ILE A 34 3.49 -1.48 -0.12
C ILE A 34 3.50 -1.61 -1.65
N PHE A 35 4.32 -0.84 -2.35
CA PHE A 35 4.49 -0.95 -3.78
C PHE A 35 4.92 -2.36 -4.20
N ASN A 36 5.93 -2.92 -3.53
CA ASN A 36 6.39 -4.28 -3.81
C ASN A 36 5.30 -5.32 -3.58
N PHE A 37 4.51 -5.17 -2.52
CA PHE A 37 3.35 -6.04 -2.28
C PHE A 37 2.32 -5.91 -3.41
N LEU A 38 1.89 -4.70 -3.73
CA LEU A 38 0.90 -4.45 -4.79
C LEU A 38 1.39 -5.01 -6.14
N TYR A 39 2.66 -4.78 -6.46
CA TYR A 39 3.24 -5.29 -7.70
C TYR A 39 3.31 -6.82 -7.70
N LYS A 40 3.83 -7.47 -6.65
CA LYS A 40 4.09 -8.92 -6.69
C LYS A 40 2.87 -9.78 -6.36
N HIS A 41 1.94 -9.27 -5.57
CA HIS A 41 0.86 -10.08 -4.96
C HIS A 41 -0.54 -9.61 -5.35
N THR A 42 -0.67 -8.58 -6.20
CA THR A 42 -1.97 -8.13 -6.70
C THR A 42 -1.93 -7.87 -8.20
N ASN A 43 -3.11 -7.81 -8.81
CA ASN A 43 -3.29 -7.42 -10.21
C ASN A 43 -3.65 -5.93 -10.36
N ILE A 44 -3.34 -5.11 -9.37
CA ILE A 44 -3.66 -3.68 -9.39
C ILE A 44 -2.70 -2.94 -10.31
N TYR A 45 -3.27 -2.12 -11.19
CA TYR A 45 -2.54 -1.22 -12.09
C TYR A 45 -2.59 0.23 -11.59
N TYR A 46 -3.65 0.60 -10.86
CA TYR A 46 -3.88 1.96 -10.40
C TYR A 46 -4.22 2.00 -8.92
N LEU A 47 -3.61 2.94 -8.21
CA LEU A 47 -3.86 3.15 -6.78
C LEU A 47 -5.33 3.52 -6.52
N GLY A 48 -6.01 4.09 -7.52
CA GLY A 48 -7.47 4.28 -7.59
C GLY A 48 -8.30 3.04 -7.26
N PHE A 49 -7.78 1.85 -7.57
CA PHE A 49 -8.48 0.59 -7.38
C PHE A 49 -8.19 -0.08 -6.04
N ILE A 50 -7.31 0.50 -5.23
CA ILE A 50 -7.05 0.01 -3.88
C ILE A 50 -8.31 0.18 -3.04
N ARG A 51 -8.65 -0.89 -2.34
CA ARG A 51 -9.79 -1.01 -1.45
C ARG A 51 -9.31 -1.57 -0.11
N GLU A 52 -10.21 -1.60 0.87
CA GLU A 52 -9.91 -2.08 2.22
C GLU A 52 -9.35 -3.51 2.21
N ASP A 53 -9.94 -4.40 1.41
CA ASP A 53 -9.52 -5.80 1.27
C ASP A 53 -8.06 -5.95 0.83
N ILE A 54 -7.59 -5.08 -0.06
CA ILE A 54 -6.20 -5.07 -0.52
C ILE A 54 -5.23 -4.69 0.61
N LEU A 55 -5.63 -3.74 1.46
CA LEU A 55 -4.84 -3.32 2.61
C LEU A 55 -4.86 -4.38 3.71
N ILE A 56 -5.95 -5.15 3.84
CA ILE A 56 -6.01 -6.31 4.72
C ILE A 56 -5.07 -7.41 4.20
N GLN A 57 -5.10 -7.72 2.90
CA GLN A 57 -4.21 -8.70 2.27
C GLN A 57 -2.72 -8.34 2.46
N TYR A 58 -2.38 -7.05 2.51
CA TYR A 58 -1.02 -6.60 2.85
C TYR A 58 -0.61 -7.01 4.28
N LEU A 59 -1.52 -6.88 5.24
CA LEU A 59 -1.28 -7.30 6.62
C LEU A 59 -1.21 -8.83 6.73
N GLU A 60 -2.10 -9.55 6.02
CA GLU A 60 -2.07 -11.00 5.91
C GLU A 60 -0.75 -11.51 5.33
N TYR A 61 -0.24 -10.86 4.27
CA TYR A 61 1.05 -11.21 3.66
C TYR A 61 2.19 -11.20 4.68
N HIS A 62 2.30 -10.14 5.49
CA HIS A 62 3.35 -10.05 6.51
C HIS A 62 3.15 -11.11 7.60
N ARG A 63 1.90 -11.41 7.95
CA ARG A 63 1.59 -12.45 8.93
C ARG A 63 1.94 -13.85 8.41
N THR A 64 1.59 -14.20 7.18
CA THR A 64 1.95 -15.48 6.55
C THR A 64 3.48 -15.65 6.49
N ASN A 65 4.20 -14.54 6.31
CA ASN A 65 5.66 -14.50 6.40
C ASN A 65 6.20 -14.38 7.84
N GLN A 66 5.34 -14.57 8.84
CA GLN A 66 5.66 -14.54 10.28
C GLN A 66 6.34 -13.24 10.72
N PHE A 67 6.04 -12.11 10.07
CA PHE A 67 6.62 -10.80 10.37
C PHE A 67 8.16 -10.80 10.36
N LYS A 68 8.78 -11.63 9.49
CA LYS A 68 10.24 -11.73 9.36
C LYS A 68 10.90 -10.42 8.93
N ASP A 69 10.24 -9.68 8.04
CA ASP A 69 10.80 -8.45 7.46
C ASP A 69 10.46 -7.21 8.31
N ILE A 70 9.25 -7.15 8.87
CA ILE A 70 8.75 -6.06 9.71
C ILE A 70 7.77 -6.58 10.75
N SER A 71 7.66 -5.89 11.89
CA SER A 71 6.66 -6.18 12.92
C SER A 71 5.22 -5.85 12.47
N PHE A 72 4.22 -6.43 13.13
CA PHE A 72 2.80 -6.06 12.91
C PHE A 72 2.56 -4.57 13.10
N ILE A 73 3.18 -3.96 14.12
CA ILE A 73 3.06 -2.52 14.39
C ILE A 73 3.60 -1.70 13.21
N GLU A 74 4.71 -2.12 12.60
CA GLU A 74 5.25 -1.47 11.41
C GLU A 74 4.36 -1.67 10.19
N ALA A 75 3.81 -2.86 9.98
CA ALA A 75 2.87 -3.11 8.90
C ALA A 75 1.61 -2.22 9.03
N VAL A 76 1.08 -2.06 10.25
CA VAL A 76 -0.03 -1.13 10.51
C VAL A 76 0.37 0.33 10.28
N LYS A 77 1.59 0.73 10.67
CA LYS A 77 2.13 2.07 10.36
C LYS A 77 2.22 2.30 8.86
N ASP A 78 2.61 1.28 8.10
CA ASP A 78 2.68 1.37 6.64
C ASP A 78 1.31 1.66 6.04
N VAL A 79 0.30 0.89 6.42
CA VAL A 79 -1.07 1.13 5.96
C VAL A 79 -1.57 2.53 6.35
N LYS A 80 -1.32 2.99 7.58
CA LYS A 80 -1.72 4.34 8.02
C LYS A 80 -1.06 5.45 7.21
N SER A 81 0.25 5.35 6.99
CA SER A 81 1.01 6.32 6.19
C SER A 81 0.51 6.34 4.75
N PHE A 82 0.20 5.18 4.19
CA PHE A 82 -0.31 5.05 2.83
C PHE A 82 -1.74 5.58 2.68
N LEU A 83 -2.64 5.34 3.64
CA LEU A 83 -3.96 5.96 3.65
C LEU A 83 -3.88 7.49 3.70
N LYS A 84 -2.97 8.02 4.52
CA LYS A 84 -2.72 9.47 4.56
C LYS A 84 -2.28 9.99 3.19
N TYR A 85 -1.40 9.25 2.50
CA TYR A 85 -1.00 9.57 1.14
C TYR A 85 -2.15 9.59 0.15
N LEU A 86 -2.98 8.53 0.13
CA LEU A 86 -4.14 8.42 -0.76
C LEU A 86 -5.13 9.58 -0.52
N ARG A 87 -5.37 9.96 0.73
CA ARG A 87 -6.24 11.09 1.09
C ARG A 87 -5.70 12.44 0.64
N ASN A 88 -4.38 12.64 0.73
CA ASN A 88 -3.74 13.87 0.30
C ASN A 88 -3.71 14.00 -1.23
N HIS A 89 -3.72 12.87 -1.95
CA HIS A 89 -3.76 12.83 -3.42
C HIS A 89 -5.19 12.60 -3.89
N LYS A 90 -5.99 13.68 -3.90
CA LYS A 90 -7.44 13.67 -4.20
C LYS A 90 -7.86 12.90 -5.48
N GLN A 91 -6.94 12.67 -6.42
CA GLN A 91 -7.17 11.93 -7.67
C GLN A 91 -7.09 10.40 -7.53
N ILE A 92 -6.63 9.87 -6.39
CA ILE A 92 -6.15 8.48 -6.28
C ILE A 92 -7.10 7.55 -5.50
N ASN A 93 -8.28 8.01 -5.07
CA ASN A 93 -9.28 7.30 -4.21
C ASN A 93 -9.22 7.73 -2.74
N HIS A 94 -10.12 8.64 -2.38
CA HIS A 94 -10.23 9.23 -1.05
C HIS A 94 -11.22 8.49 -0.13
N HIS A 95 -11.91 7.46 -0.63
CA HIS A 95 -12.94 6.74 0.11
C HIS A 95 -12.44 5.48 0.81
N VAL A 96 -11.15 5.13 0.66
CA VAL A 96 -10.60 3.97 1.36
C VAL A 96 -10.56 4.26 2.87
N HIS A 97 -11.38 3.52 3.60
CA HIS A 97 -11.44 3.53 5.05
C HIS A 97 -11.21 2.11 5.55
N ILE A 98 -10.28 1.96 6.47
CA ILE A 98 -10.00 0.71 7.17
C ILE A 98 -9.85 1.05 8.64
N ASP A 99 -10.58 0.33 9.48
CA ASP A 99 -10.56 0.56 10.91
C ASP A 99 -9.41 -0.23 11.57
N LEU A 100 -8.22 0.39 11.54
CA LEU A 100 -6.99 -0.10 12.17
C LEU A 100 -6.91 0.21 13.68
N SER A 101 -8.05 0.50 14.33
CA SER A 101 -8.07 0.70 15.77
C SER A 101 -7.78 -0.61 16.51
N LEU A 102 -7.20 -0.49 17.70
CA LEU A 102 -7.00 -1.62 18.62
C LEU A 102 -8.33 -2.21 19.12
N ILE A 103 -9.45 -1.53 18.89
CA ILE A 103 -10.80 -2.03 19.21
C ILE A 103 -11.14 -3.25 18.33
N ASN A 104 -10.58 -3.33 17.12
CA ASN A 104 -10.67 -4.51 16.27
C ASN A 104 -9.52 -5.52 16.51
N SER A 105 -8.88 -5.51 17.69
CA SER A 105 -7.78 -6.44 18.03
C SER A 105 -8.14 -7.89 17.75
N ASP A 106 -9.39 -8.30 17.96
CA ASP A 106 -9.82 -9.68 17.69
C ASP A 106 -9.76 -10.03 16.20
N ARG A 107 -10.03 -9.07 15.30
CA ARG A 107 -9.80 -9.25 13.86
C ARG A 107 -8.32 -9.38 13.54
N TRP A 108 -7.46 -8.63 14.22
CA TRP A 108 -6.01 -8.64 13.99
C TRP A 108 -5.30 -9.85 14.61
N ILE A 109 -5.79 -10.36 15.74
CA ILE A 109 -5.29 -11.56 16.42
C ILE A 109 -5.65 -12.82 15.64
N ASN A 110 -6.83 -12.83 14.99
CA ASN A 110 -7.31 -13.93 14.16
C ASN A 110 -6.91 -13.82 12.69
N LEU A 111 -6.14 -12.79 12.30
CA LEU A 111 -5.58 -12.72 10.96
C LEU A 111 -4.76 -13.96 10.65
#